data_AF-A0A7W3IWM8-F1
#
_entry.id   AF-A0A7W3IWM8-F1
#
_cell.length_a   1.000
_cell.length_b   1.000
_cell.length_c   1.000
_cell.angle_alpha   90.00
_cell.angle_beta   90.00
_cell.angle_gamma   90.00
#
_symmetry.space_group_name_H-M   'P 1'
#
loop_
_entity.id
_entity.type
_entity.pdbx_description
1 polymer ?
#
loop_
_entity_poly.entity_id
_entity_poly.type
_entity_poly.pdbx_seq_one_letter_code
_entity_poly.pdbx_strand_id
1 'polypeptide(L)' 'MIAGLVLAALVASAAAALPLKRTGAVLLAGVSVLWFLVNAPMEGEVLLFLTPAHGLSAADLAGIAGLGIALVAWLLADD' A
#
# COMPACT_ATOMS: atom_id res chain seq x y z
N MET A 1 6.87 -7.39 14.29
CA MET A 1 6.02 -8.51 13.82
C MET A 1 4.83 -8.03 13.00
N ILE A 2 3.99 -7.12 13.52
CA ILE A 2 2.78 -6.63 12.83
C ILE A 2 3.10 -6.01 11.46
N ALA A 3 4.07 -5.08 11.38
CA ALA A 3 4.48 -4.47 10.10
C ALA A 3 4.87 -5.53 9.05
N GLY A 4 5.65 -6.55 9.43
CA GLY A 4 6.04 -7.63 8.52
C GLY A 4 4.86 -8.45 8.00
N LEU A 5 3.85 -8.70 8.84
CA LEU A 5 2.61 -9.38 8.42
C LEU A 5 1.80 -8.52 7.45
N VAL A 6 1.67 -7.22 7.72
CA VAL A 6 0.96 -6.30 6.84
C VAL A 6 1.70 -6.13 5.52
N LEU A 7 3.03 -6.11 5.52
CA LEU A 7 3.82 -6.09 4.29
C LEU A 7 3.62 -7.36 3.46
N ALA A 8 3.63 -8.53 4.09
CA ALA A 8 3.34 -9.79 3.40
C ALA A 8 1.93 -9.80 2.81
N ALA A 9 0.94 -9.31 3.56
CA ALA A 9 -0.44 -9.15 3.08
C ALA A 9 -0.53 -8.13 1.92
N LEU A 10 0.26 -7.06 1.95
CA LEU A 10 0.32 -6.06 0.88
C LEU A 10 0.81 -6.69 -0.42
N VAL A 11 1.89 -7.49 -0.36
CA VAL A 11 2.41 -8.21 -1.53
C VAL A 11 1.40 -9.24 -2.04
N ALA A 12 0.78 -10.02 -1.13
CA ALA A 12 -0.21 -11.03 -1.51
C ALA A 12 -1.46 -10.40 -2.15
N SER A 13 -1.97 -9.31 -1.56
CA SER A 13 -3.12 -8.58 -2.10
C SER A 13 -2.79 -7.88 -3.42
N ALA A 14 -1.56 -7.41 -3.62
CA ALA A 14 -1.12 -6.85 -4.90
C ALA A 14 -1.14 -7.90 -6.02
N ALA A 15 -0.64 -9.10 -5.75
CA ALA A 15 -0.70 -10.21 -6.69
C ALA A 15 -2.15 -10.65 -6.99
N ALA A 16 -3.04 -10.55 -6.01
CA ALA A 16 -4.45 -10.91 -6.14
C ALA A 16 -5.33 -9.78 -6.72
N ALA A 17 -4.82 -8.56 -6.85
CA ALA A 17 -5.61 -7.39 -7.23
C ALA A 17 -6.22 -7.51 -8.62
N LEU A 18 -5.41 -7.89 -9.62
CA LEU A 18 -5.88 -8.04 -11.01
C LEU A 18 -6.78 -9.27 -11.21
N PRO A 19 -6.43 -10.49 -10.73
CA PRO A 19 -7.28 -11.67 -10.92
C PRO A 19 -8.65 -11.56 -10.26
N LEU A 20 -8.74 -10.88 -9.11
CA LEU A 20 -9.98 -10.72 -8.35
C LEU A 20 -10.74 -9.43 -8.70
N LYS A 21 -10.30 -8.68 -9.73
CA LYS A 21 -10.93 -7.44 -10.21
C LYS A 21 -11.25 -6.48 -9.05
N ARG A 22 -12.51 -6.03 -8.92
CA ARG A 22 -12.96 -5.09 -7.88
C ARG A 22 -12.71 -5.59 -6.45
N THR A 23 -12.89 -6.89 -6.20
CA THR A 23 -12.65 -7.47 -4.87
C THR A 23 -11.17 -7.37 -4.50
N GLY A 24 -10.29 -7.70 -5.45
CA GLY A 24 -8.85 -7.57 -5.29
C GLY A 24 -8.41 -6.13 -5.06
N ALA A 25 -8.98 -5.19 -5.82
CA ALA A 25 -8.74 -3.76 -5.66
C ALA A 25 -9.12 -3.26 -4.25
N VAL A 26 -10.31 -3.62 -3.75
CA VAL A 26 -10.75 -3.20 -2.40
C VAL A 26 -9.86 -3.78 -1.31
N LEU A 27 -9.47 -5.05 -1.43
CA LEU A 27 -8.55 -5.69 -0.48
C LEU A 27 -7.18 -5.00 -0.46
N LEU A 28 -6.58 -4.78 -1.63
CA LEU A 28 -5.29 -4.11 -1.73
C LEU A 28 -5.35 -2.67 -1.21
N ALA A 29 -6.42 -1.94 -1.52
CA ALA A 29 -6.62 -0.58 -1.01
C ALA A 29 -6.69 -0.57 0.53
N GLY A 30 -7.46 -1.48 1.13
CA GLY A 30 -7.57 -1.61 2.58
C GLY A 30 -6.24 -1.95 3.25
N VAL A 31 -5.49 -2.91 2.70
CA VAL A 31 -4.17 -3.29 3.23
C VAL A 31 -3.14 -2.17 3.04
N SER A 32 -3.21 -1.41 1.96
CA SER A 32 -2.36 -0.24 1.72
C SER A 32 -2.62 0.88 2.73
N VAL A 33 -3.88 1.11 3.10
CA VAL A 33 -4.22 2.05 4.20
C VAL A 33 -3.71 1.54 5.53
N LEU A 34 -3.88 0.25 5.82
CA LEU A 34 -3.38 -0.37 7.05
C LEU A 34 -1.85 -0.27 7.15
N TRP A 35 -1.13 -0.36 6.02
CA TRP A 35 0.32 -0.20 5.98
C TRP A 35 0.77 1.16 6.54
N PHE A 36 0.15 2.26 6.15
CA PHE A 36 0.50 3.59 6.68
C PHE A 36 0.35 3.69 8.21
N LEU A 37 -0.51 2.90 8.82
CA LEU A 37 -0.71 2.91 10.28
C LEU A 37 0.35 2.11 11.03
N VAL A 38 1.01 1.14 10.37
CA VAL A 38 1.92 0.19 11.02
C VAL A 38 3.34 0.25 10.50
N ASN A 39 3.64 1.08 9.49
CA ASN A 39 4.97 1.15 8.87
C ASN A 39 6.01 1.91 9.71
N ALA A 40 5.61 2.60 10.79
CA ALA A 40 6.51 3.40 11.63
C ALA A 40 7.80 2.66 12.08
N PRO A 41 7.77 1.35 12.42
CA PRO A 41 8.99 0.61 12.78
C PRO A 41 9.96 0.38 11.61
N MET A 42 9.52 0.63 10.37
CA MET A 42 10.28 0.48 9.12
C MET A 42 10.77 1.83 8.59
N GLU A 43 10.68 2.92 9.38
CA GLU A 43 11.10 4.27 8.97
C GLU A 43 12.54 4.27 8.44
N GLY A 44 12.63 4.21 7.11
CA GLY A 44 13.84 4.39 6.32
C GLY A 44 14.05 5.86 6.00
N GLU A 45 14.85 6.14 4.99
CA GLU A 45 15.16 7.50 4.56
C GLU A 45 13.88 8.29 4.22
N VAL A 46 13.79 9.51 4.75
CA VAL A 46 12.73 10.46 4.39
C VAL A 46 13.03 11.02 3.01
N LEU A 47 12.17 10.73 2.04
CA LEU A 47 12.33 11.12 0.65
C LEU A 47 11.86 12.56 0.41
N LEU A 48 10.82 12.99 1.13
CA LEU A 48 10.24 14.32 0.95
C LEU A 48 9.71 14.87 2.27
N PHE A 49 10.23 16.00 2.74
CA PHE A 49 9.71 16.68 3.91
C PHE A 49 8.51 17.55 3.53
N LEU A 50 7.32 17.22 4.03
CA LEU A 50 6.10 18.02 3.82
C LEU A 50 5.99 19.13 4.88
N THR A 51 6.46 18.84 6.10
CA THR A 51 6.59 19.80 7.21
C THR A 51 7.89 19.51 7.96
N PRO A 52 8.37 20.41 8.85
CA PRO A 52 9.57 20.14 9.66
C PRO A 52 9.46 18.89 10.54
N ALA A 53 8.23 18.45 10.85
CA ALA A 53 7.96 17.31 11.72
C ALA A 53 7.45 16.06 10.98
N HIS A 54 7.08 16.16 9.70
CA HIS A 54 6.51 15.05 8.93
C HIS A 54 6.99 15.07 7.48
N GLY A 55 7.41 13.90 7.00
CA GLY A 55 7.79 13.69 5.63
C GLY A 55 7.30 12.35 5.11
N LEU A 56 7.30 12.22 3.79
CA LEU A 56 7.10 10.97 3.09
C LEU A 56 8.39 10.14 3.18
N SER A 57 8.30 8.97 3.79
CA SER A 57 9.41 8.02 3.91
C SER A 57 9.46 7.05 2.72
N ALA A 58 10.59 6.39 2.53
CA ALA A 58 10.69 5.28 1.57
C ALA A 58 9.70 4.15 1.88
N ALA A 59 9.34 3.95 3.15
CA ALA A 59 8.35 2.95 3.55
C ALA A 59 6.94 3.30 3.05
N ASP A 60 6.59 4.58 2.95
CA ASP A 60 5.29 5.05 2.47
C ASP A 60 5.06 4.73 0.99
N LEU A 61 6.13 4.59 0.20
CA LEU A 61 6.03 4.24 -1.22
C LEU A 61 5.35 2.89 -1.44
N ALA A 62 5.50 1.92 -0.53
CA ALA A 62 4.85 0.62 -0.67
C ALA A 62 3.31 0.75 -0.58
N GLY A 63 2.81 1.56 0.36
CA GLY A 63 1.39 1.86 0.49
C GLY A 63 0.86 2.66 -0.69
N ILE A 64 1.60 3.67 -1.14
CA ILE A 64 1.23 4.49 -2.32
C ILE A 64 1.17 3.62 -3.59
N ALA A 65 2.16 2.77 -3.81
CA ALA A 65 2.19 1.85 -4.95
C ALA A 65 1.01 0.87 -4.91
N GLY A 66 0.70 0.32 -3.72
CA GLY A 66 -0.48 -0.54 -3.53
C GLY A 66 -1.79 0.16 -3.88
N LEU A 67 -1.99 1.42 -3.46
CA LEU A 67 -3.16 2.21 -3.85
C LEU A 67 -3.23 2.46 -5.37
N GLY A 68 -2.09 2.73 -6.01
CA GLY A 68 -2.03 2.87 -7.47
C GLY A 68 -2.44 1.60 -8.21
N ILE A 69 -1.93 0.43 -7.78
CA ILE A 69 -2.31 -0.86 -8.35
C ILE A 69 -3.79 -1.15 -8.10
N ALA A 70 -4.32 -0.82 -6.92
CA ALA A 70 -5.73 -1.00 -6.60
C ALA A 70 -6.62 -0.17 -7.53
N LEU A 71 -6.25 1.09 -7.80
CA LEU A 71 -6.96 1.95 -8.73
C LEU A 71 -6.95 1.35 -10.15
N VAL A 72 -5.81 0.87 -10.63
CA VAL A 72 -5.71 0.23 -11.95
C VAL A 72 -6.58 -1.03 -12.02
N ALA A 73 -6.52 -1.90 -11.01
CA ALA A 73 -7.34 -3.10 -10.94
C ALA A 73 -8.85 -2.79 -10.88
N TRP A 74 -9.22 -1.68 -10.24
CA TRP A 74 -10.61 -1.20 -10.23
C TRP A 74 -11.07 -0.75 -11.61
N LEU A 75 -10.25 0.04 -12.31
CA LEU A 75 -10.57 0.57 -13.64
C LEU A 75 -10.66 -0.55 -14.70
N LEU A 76 -9.77 -1.54 -14.64
CA LEU A 76 -9.75 -2.69 -15.57
C LEU A 76 -10.80 -3.77 -15.23
N ALA A 77 -11.53 -3.62 -14.13
CA ALA A 77 -12.53 -4.62 -13.75
C ALA A 77 -13.77 -4.63 -14.65
N ASP A 78 -14.03 -3.50 -15.33
CA ASP A 78 -15.21 -3.25 -16.16
C ASP A 78 -15.03 -3.65 -17.64
N ASP A 79 -13.83 -4.11 -18.01
CA ASP A 79 -13.53 -4.79 -19.28
C ASP A 79 -13.76 -6.32 -19.18
#